data_AF-A0A096ZP70-F1
#
_entry.id   AF-A0A096ZP70-F1
#
_cell.length_a   1.000
_cell.length_b   1.000
_cell.length_c   1.000
_cell.angle_alpha   90.00
_cell.angle_beta   90.00
_cell.angle_gamma   90.00
#
_symmetry.space_group_name_H-M   'P 1'
#
loop_
_entity.id
_entity.type
_entity.pdbx_description
1 polymer ?
#
loop_
_entity_poly.entity_id
_entity_poly.type
_entity_poly.pdbx_seq_one_letter_code
_entity_poly.pdbx_strand_id
1 'polypeptide(L)'
;MLGACSGGITCTALVGHYAALGENKVNALTLLVSVLDTTMDTQVALFVDEQTLEAAKRHSYQAGVLEGSDMAKVFAWMRPNDLIWNYWVNNYLLGNEPPIFDILFWNNDTTRLPAAFHGDLIEMFKNNPL
;
A
#
# COMPACT_ATOMS: atom_id res chain seq x y z
N MET A 1 18.22 0.23 10.09
CA MET A 1 16.75 0.04 10.01
C MET A 1 16.39 -0.22 8.55
N LEU A 2 15.42 -1.09 8.30
CA LEU A 2 14.97 -1.41 6.95
C LEU A 2 13.44 -1.38 6.94
N GLY A 3 12.86 -0.73 5.93
CA GLY A 3 11.42 -0.65 5.73
C GLY A 3 11.06 -0.96 4.29
N ALA A 4 9.95 -1.67 4.08
CA ALA A 4 9.45 -2.02 2.76
C ALA A 4 7.99 -1.59 2.59
N CYS A 5 7.61 -1.12 1.41
CA CYS A 5 6.25 -0.63 1.12
C CYS A 5 5.79 0.40 2.18
N SER A 6 4.60 0.23 2.77
CA SER A 6 4.08 1.07 3.86
C SER A 6 4.97 1.06 5.11
N GLY A 7 5.70 -0.02 5.37
CA GLY A 7 6.68 -0.08 6.45
C GLY A 7 7.82 0.93 6.27
N GLY A 8 8.21 1.25 5.04
CA GLY A 8 9.18 2.31 4.77
C GLY A 8 8.64 3.71 5.04
N ILE A 9 7.34 3.94 4.78
CA ILE A 9 6.65 5.19 5.15
C ILE A 9 6.68 5.36 6.67
N THR A 10 6.29 4.31 7.41
CA THR A 10 6.30 4.31 8.88
C THR A 10 7.71 4.50 9.45
N CYS A 11 8.72 3.82 8.92
CA CYS A 11 10.10 4.01 9.35
C CYS A 11 10.60 5.44 9.08
N THR A 12 10.21 6.03 7.95
CA THR A 12 10.59 7.41 7.62
C THR A 12 9.95 8.41 8.58
N ALA A 13 8.66 8.26 8.88
CA ALA A 13 7.98 9.07 9.88
C ALA A 13 8.63 8.96 11.27
N LEU A 14 9.03 7.74 11.68
CA LEU A 14 9.73 7.51 12.94
C LEU A 14 11.10 8.21 12.99
N VAL A 15 11.89 8.10 11.92
CA VAL A 15 13.20 8.77 11.85
C VAL A 15 13.04 10.30 11.82
N GLY A 16 12.03 10.83 11.11
CA GLY A 16 11.69 12.25 11.14
C GLY A 16 11.31 12.73 12.54
N HIS A 17 10.54 11.92 13.28
CA HIS A 17 10.20 12.20 14.68
C HIS A 17 11.45 12.23 15.57
N TYR A 18 12.36 11.27 15.44
CA TYR A 18 13.64 11.27 16.18
C TYR A 18 14.51 12.47 15.84
N ALA A 19 14.56 12.88 14.57
CA ALA A 19 15.28 14.08 14.16
C ALA A 19 14.69 15.35 14.80
N ALA A 20 13.36 15.47 14.86
CA ALA A 20 12.68 16.61 15.50
C ALA A 20 12.95 16.68 17.02
N LEU A 21 13.17 15.53 17.67
CA LEU A 21 13.55 15.44 19.09
C LEU A 21 15.06 15.58 19.33
N GLY A 22 15.89 15.63 18.27
CA GLY A 22 17.35 15.63 18.38
C GLY A 22 17.93 14.27 18.81
N GLU A 23 17.18 13.18 18.67
CA GLU A 23 17.60 11.83 19.03
C GLU A 23 18.27 11.09 17.85
N ASN A 24 19.52 10.66 18.03
CA ASN A 24 20.23 9.87 17.01
C ASN A 24 20.14 8.37 17.30
N LYS A 25 18.94 7.78 17.14
CA LYS A 25 18.68 6.34 17.39
C LYS A 25 18.90 5.43 16.18
N VAL A 26 18.91 5.98 14.97
CA VAL A 26 19.02 5.21 13.72
C VAL A 26 20.23 5.69 12.93
N ASN A 27 21.21 4.81 12.75
CA ASN A 27 22.46 5.14 12.05
C ASN A 27 22.36 4.99 10.53
N ALA A 28 21.44 4.18 10.04
CA ALA A 28 21.16 3.97 8.62
C ALA A 28 19.72 3.49 8.41
N LEU A 29 19.07 3.99 7.36
CA LEU A 29 17.74 3.58 6.91
C LEU A 29 17.83 3.09 5.45
N THR A 30 17.32 1.89 5.19
CA THR A 30 17.18 1.34 3.83
C THR A 30 15.70 1.21 3.50
N LEU A 31 15.29 1.75 2.36
CA LEU A 31 13.91 1.76 1.87
C LEU A 31 13.78 0.83 0.67
N LEU A 32 12.84 -0.11 0.73
CA LEU A 32 12.56 -1.05 -0.34
C LEU A 32 11.16 -0.79 -0.88
N VAL A 33 11.07 -0.39 -2.15
CA VAL A 33 9.78 -0.16 -2.86
C VAL A 33 8.77 0.67 -2.04
N SER A 34 9.25 1.71 -1.37
CA SER A 34 8.47 2.62 -0.54
C SER A 34 8.34 3.97 -1.23
N VAL A 35 7.10 4.40 -1.46
CA VAL A 35 6.80 5.71 -2.03
C VAL A 35 6.76 6.72 -0.89
N LEU A 36 7.58 7.77 -0.98
CA LEU A 36 7.63 8.86 -0.01
C LEU A 36 7.10 10.18 -0.59
N ASP A 37 7.30 10.40 -1.89
CA ASP A 37 6.81 11.55 -2.63
C ASP A 37 5.64 11.10 -3.53
N THR A 38 4.47 11.69 -3.32
CA THR A 38 3.22 11.33 -4.02
C THR A 38 2.89 12.24 -5.20
N THR A 39 3.78 13.17 -5.57
CA THR A 39 3.61 14.04 -6.75
C THR A 39 3.66 13.33 -8.10
N MET A 40 3.98 12.03 -8.12
CA MET A 40 4.09 11.25 -9.35
C MET A 40 2.74 10.95 -10.00
N ASP A 41 2.67 11.15 -11.33
CA ASP A 41 1.59 10.70 -12.21
C ASP A 41 1.55 9.16 -12.27
N THR A 42 0.95 8.55 -11.26
CA THR A 42 0.63 7.12 -11.26
C THR A 42 -0.78 6.92 -11.82
N GLN A 43 -1.04 5.79 -12.48
CA GLN A 43 -2.39 5.45 -12.96
C GLN A 43 -3.43 5.43 -11.81
N VAL A 44 -2.97 5.18 -10.58
CA VAL A 44 -3.80 5.24 -9.37
C VAL A 44 -4.20 6.68 -9.06
N ALA A 45 -3.28 7.64 -9.20
CA ALA A 45 -3.56 9.06 -8.98
C ALA A 45 -4.67 9.59 -9.90
N LEU A 46 -4.92 8.98 -11.06
CA LEU A 46 -6.04 9.34 -11.95
C LEU A 46 -7.43 9.02 -11.37
N PHE A 47 -7.50 8.11 -10.39
CA PHE A 47 -8.74 7.71 -9.71
C PHE A 47 -8.86 8.28 -8.30
N VAL A 48 -7.86 9.06 -7.86
CA VAL A 48 -7.86 9.68 -6.54
C VAL A 48 -8.36 11.12 -6.66
N ASP A 49 -9.52 11.38 -6.08
CA ASP A 49 -10.03 12.72 -5.82
C ASP A 49 -10.35 12.89 -4.33
N GLU A 50 -10.58 14.13 -3.92
CA GLU A 50 -10.86 14.45 -2.51
C GLU A 50 -12.09 13.69 -1.97
N GLN A 51 -13.12 13.50 -2.81
CA GLN A 51 -14.36 12.86 -2.38
C GLN A 51 -14.18 11.36 -2.14
N THR A 52 -13.41 10.71 -3.01
CA THR A 52 -13.07 9.28 -2.91
C THR A 52 -12.16 9.00 -1.72
N LEU A 53 -11.19 9.88 -1.43
CA LEU A 53 -10.36 9.76 -0.23
C LEU A 53 -11.18 9.88 1.06
N GLU A 54 -12.05 10.88 1.16
CA GLU A 54 -12.91 11.07 2.34
C GLU A 54 -13.94 9.93 2.49
N ALA A 55 -14.47 9.42 1.37
CA ALA A 55 -15.33 8.24 1.40
C ALA A 55 -14.59 6.99 1.91
N ALA A 56 -13.34 6.78 1.46
CA ALA A 56 -12.51 5.66 1.91
C ALA A 56 -12.18 5.75 3.40
N LYS A 57 -11.81 6.94 3.89
CA LYS A 57 -11.63 7.19 5.34
C LYS A 57 -12.91 6.85 6.09
N ARG A 58 -14.04 7.45 5.72
CA ARG A 58 -15.33 7.24 6.38
C ARG A 58 -15.73 5.77 6.43
N HIS A 59 -15.54 5.03 5.34
CA HIS A 59 -15.83 3.61 5.29
C HIS A 59 -15.02 2.83 6.34
N SER A 60 -13.70 3.04 6.38
CA SER A 60 -12.85 2.39 7.38
C SER A 60 -13.19 2.79 8.82
N TYR A 61 -13.52 4.07 9.07
CA TYR A 61 -13.92 4.54 10.41
C TYR A 61 -15.25 3.93 10.87
N GLN A 62 -16.21 3.77 9.98
CA GLN A 62 -17.49 3.13 10.30
C GLN A 62 -17.33 1.65 10.66
N ALA A 63 -16.40 0.95 10.00
CA ALA A 63 -16.08 -0.44 10.29
C ALA A 63 -15.07 -0.62 11.45
N GLY A 64 -14.38 0.46 11.86
CA GLY A 64 -13.27 0.43 12.82
C GLY A 64 -11.94 -0.08 12.25
N VAL A 65 -11.99 -0.75 11.09
CA VAL A 65 -10.85 -1.30 10.36
C VAL A 65 -11.08 -1.15 8.85
N LEU A 66 -9.99 -1.13 8.08
CA LEU A 66 -10.04 -1.47 6.66
C LEU A 66 -9.88 -2.98 6.51
N GLU A 67 -10.82 -3.62 5.83
CA GLU A 67 -10.77 -5.05 5.56
C GLU A 67 -9.65 -5.39 4.56
N GLY A 68 -8.90 -6.45 4.82
CA GLY A 68 -7.79 -6.88 3.97
C GLY A 68 -8.23 -7.21 2.54
N SER A 69 -9.47 -7.70 2.38
CA SER A 69 -10.07 -7.97 1.07
C SER A 69 -10.27 -6.72 0.23
N ASP A 70 -10.51 -5.57 0.85
CA ASP A 70 -10.71 -4.31 0.12
C ASP A 70 -9.36 -3.76 -0.36
N MET A 71 -8.33 -3.86 0.49
CA MET A 71 -6.95 -3.53 0.09
C MET A 71 -6.48 -4.45 -1.06
N ALA A 72 -6.73 -5.76 -0.97
CA ALA A 72 -6.37 -6.72 -2.02
C ALA A 72 -7.02 -6.39 -3.38
N LYS A 73 -8.30 -5.98 -3.38
CA LYS A 73 -8.97 -5.51 -4.61
C LYS A 73 -8.24 -4.31 -5.22
N VAL A 74 -7.88 -3.31 -4.41
CA VAL A 74 -7.15 -2.12 -4.90
C VAL A 74 -5.82 -2.52 -5.51
N PHE A 75 -5.03 -3.38 -4.83
CA PHE A 75 -3.75 -3.87 -5.38
C PHE A 75 -3.90 -4.65 -6.69
N ALA A 76 -4.92 -5.51 -6.82
CA ALA A 76 -5.20 -6.23 -8.05
C ALA A 76 -5.50 -5.28 -9.22
N TRP A 77 -6.21 -4.18 -8.94
CA TRP A 77 -6.52 -3.14 -9.93
C TRP A 77 -5.33 -2.22 -10.28
N MET A 78 -4.28 -2.16 -9.46
CA MET A 78 -3.07 -1.38 -9.77
C MET A 78 -2.17 -2.04 -10.83
N ARG A 79 -2.22 -3.38 -10.95
CA ARG A 79 -1.45 -4.14 -11.96
C ARG A 79 -2.29 -5.26 -12.60
N PRO A 80 -3.38 -4.92 -13.30
CA PRO A 80 -4.33 -5.92 -13.81
C PRO A 80 -3.70 -6.85 -14.85
N ASN A 81 -2.71 -6.38 -15.63
CA ASN A 81 -2.01 -7.22 -16.60
C ASN A 81 -1.21 -8.34 -15.93
N ASP A 82 -0.47 -8.01 -14.87
CA ASP A 82 0.40 -8.96 -14.17
C ASP A 82 -0.39 -9.89 -13.25
N LEU A 83 -1.46 -9.38 -12.62
CA LEU A 83 -2.19 -10.07 -11.55
C LEU A 83 -3.48 -10.76 -12.01
N ILE A 84 -4.04 -10.38 -13.17
CA ILE A 84 -5.32 -10.93 -13.67
C ILE A 84 -5.15 -11.49 -15.08
N TRP A 85 -4.67 -10.68 -16.02
CA TRP A 85 -4.69 -11.04 -17.44
C TRP A 85 -3.72 -12.17 -17.79
N ASN A 86 -2.49 -12.12 -17.28
CA ASN A 86 -1.51 -13.20 -17.50
C ASN A 86 -2.02 -14.56 -17.00
N TYR A 87 -2.77 -14.60 -15.90
CA TYR A 87 -3.39 -15.82 -15.39
C TYR A 87 -4.53 -16.30 -16.28
N TRP A 88 -5.38 -15.38 -16.74
CA TRP A 88 -6.48 -15.71 -17.63
C TRP A 88 -5.98 -16.27 -18.97
N VAL A 89 -4.96 -15.67 -19.57
CA VAL A 89 -4.39 -16.17 -20.83
C VAL A 89 -3.65 -17.49 -20.64
N ASN A 90 -2.75 -17.60 -19.66
CA ASN A 90 -1.92 -18.81 -19.53
C ASN A 90 -2.70 -20.00 -18.98
N ASN A 91 -3.56 -19.79 -17.98
CA ASN A 91 -4.20 -20.91 -17.28
C ASN A 91 -5.55 -21.28 -17.88
N TYR A 92 -6.35 -20.27 -18.26
CA TYR A 92 -7.69 -20.52 -18.80
C TYR A 92 -7.69 -20.75 -20.32
N LEU A 93 -6.98 -19.91 -21.10
CA LEU A 93 -6.97 -20.06 -22.55
C LEU A 93 -5.95 -21.10 -23.05
N LEU A 94 -4.73 -21.11 -22.51
CA LEU A 94 -3.65 -22.00 -22.96
C LEU A 94 -3.62 -23.34 -22.22
N GLY A 95 -4.36 -23.48 -21.12
CA GLY A 95 -4.43 -24.72 -20.34
C GLY A 95 -3.12 -25.10 -19.65
N ASN A 96 -2.19 -24.14 -19.49
CA ASN A 96 -0.95 -24.38 -18.76
C ASN A 96 -1.25 -24.51 -17.26
N GLU A 97 -0.56 -25.41 -16.58
CA GLU A 97 -0.66 -25.48 -15.12
C GLU A 97 -0.15 -24.17 -14.50
N PRO A 98 -0.91 -23.59 -13.54
CA PRO A 98 -0.42 -22.44 -12.80
C PRO A 98 0.90 -22.82 -12.12
N PRO A 99 1.99 -22.05 -12.33
CA PRO A 99 3.23 -22.32 -11.64
C PRO A 99 3.00 -22.24 -10.12
N ILE A 100 3.64 -23.12 -9.35
CA ILE A 100 3.58 -23.10 -7.89
C ILE A 100 4.25 -21.80 -7.42
N PHE A 101 3.43 -20.77 -7.22
CA PHE A 101 3.86 -19.44 -6.81
C PHE A 101 3.51 -19.23 -5.33
N ASP A 102 4.52 -19.34 -4.48
CA ASP A 102 4.49 -18.99 -3.05
C ASP A 102 4.04 -17.55 -2.80
N ILE A 103 4.37 -16.62 -3.71
CA ILE A 103 3.94 -15.21 -3.65
C ILE A 103 2.42 -15.06 -3.68
N LEU A 104 1.68 -15.93 -4.39
CA LEU A 104 0.21 -15.84 -4.41
C LEU A 104 -0.41 -16.23 -3.08
N PHE A 105 0.17 -17.23 -2.42
CA PHE A 105 -0.28 -17.63 -1.09
C PHE A 105 -0.07 -16.48 -0.10
N TRP A 106 1.11 -15.85 -0.12
CA TRP A 106 1.40 -14.66 0.67
C TRP A 106 0.47 -13.49 0.33
N ASN A 107 0.16 -13.25 -0.95
CA ASN A 107 -0.71 -12.16 -1.36
C ASN A 107 -2.18 -12.34 -0.94
N ASN A 108 -2.66 -13.58 -0.91
CA ASN A 108 -4.01 -13.90 -0.45
C ASN A 108 -4.16 -13.90 1.08
N ASP A 109 -3.06 -13.97 1.84
CA ASP A 109 -3.08 -13.90 3.30
C ASP A 109 -3.13 -12.44 3.78
N THR A 110 -4.30 -11.82 3.61
CA THR A 110 -4.50 -10.40 3.89
C THR A 110 -4.66 -10.11 5.38
N THR A 111 -4.14 -8.97 5.84
CA THR A 111 -4.34 -8.47 7.19
C THR A 111 -5.25 -7.24 7.22
N ARG A 112 -6.02 -7.08 8.30
CA ARG A 112 -6.81 -5.86 8.55
C ARG A 112 -5.92 -4.70 8.98
N LEU A 113 -6.35 -3.48 8.65
CA LEU A 113 -5.66 -2.24 9.05
C LEU A 113 -6.55 -1.44 10.01
N PRO A 114 -6.06 -0.93 11.16
CA PRO A 114 -6.83 -0.02 12.00
C PRO A 114 -7.25 1.24 11.22
N ALA A 115 -8.50 1.67 11.38
CA ALA A 115 -9.03 2.82 10.64
C ALA A 115 -8.23 4.12 10.84
N ALA A 116 -7.71 4.35 12.05
CA ALA A 116 -6.88 5.51 12.34
C ALA A 116 -5.60 5.51 11.49
N PHE A 117 -4.87 4.40 11.47
CA PHE A 117 -3.64 4.29 10.68
C PHE A 117 -3.91 4.35 9.17
N HIS A 118 -5.03 3.79 8.71
CA HIS A 118 -5.48 3.98 7.33
C HIS A 118 -5.73 5.47 7.00
N GLY A 119 -6.37 6.19 7.92
CA GLY A 119 -6.58 7.64 7.82
C GLY A 119 -5.28 8.42 7.73
N ASP A 120 -4.30 8.09 8.58
CA ASP A 120 -2.98 8.72 8.57
C ASP A 120 -2.26 8.53 7.23
N LEU A 121 -2.32 7.32 6.64
CA LEU A 121 -1.73 7.05 5.33
C LEU A 121 -2.38 7.86 4.20
N ILE A 122 -3.71 8.02 4.24
CA ILE A 122 -4.43 8.88 3.29
C ILE A 122 -4.02 10.34 3.44
N GLU A 123 -3.88 10.84 4.67
CA GLU A 123 -3.45 12.21 4.92
C GLU A 123 -2.01 12.46 4.49
N MET A 124 -1.10 11.51 4.74
CA MET A 124 0.27 11.57 4.22
C MET A 124 0.28 11.61 2.69
N PHE A 125 -0.56 10.79 2.04
CA PHE A 125 -0.66 10.78 0.59
C PHE A 125 -1.16 12.12 0.03
N LYS A 126 -2.20 12.69 0.65
CA LYS A 126 -2.83 13.94 0.23
C LYS A 126 -1.94 15.16 0.45
N ASN A 127 -1.31 15.25 1.62
CA ASN A 127 -0.54 16.43 2.00
C ASN A 127 0.91 16.38 1.52
N ASN A 128 1.41 15.20 1.17
CA ASN A 128 2.79 14.93 0.79
C ASN A 128 3.81 15.70 1.66
N PRO A 129 3.79 15.52 2.99
CA PRO A 129 4.47 16.41 3.93
C PRO A 129 6.00 16.20 4.01
N LEU A 130 6.57 15.32 3.18
CA LEU A 130 7.99 14.96 3.17
C LEU A 130 8.80 15.82 2.20
#